data_AF-A0A5M3PTT5-F1
#
_entry.id   AF-A0A5M3PTT5-F1
#
_cell.length_a   1.000
_cell.length_b   1.000
_cell.length_c   1.000
_cell.angle_alpha   90.00
_cell.angle_beta   90.00
_cell.angle_gamma   90.00
#
_symmetry.space_group_name_H-M   'P 1'
#
loop_
_entity.id
_entity.type
_entity.pdbx_description
1 polymer ?
#
loop_
_entity_poly.entity_id
_entity_poly.type
_entity_poly.pdbx_seq_one_letter_code
_entity_poly.pdbx_strand_id
1 'polypeptide(L)' 'MRYCPVLATGPEERLAAIVDFTLNLGPGRLQTSTLRRRVNQQDWTAAGQELRRWVYGGGKVLPGLLARREAEISLLDTKV' A
#
# COMPACT_ATOMS: atom_id res chain seq x y z
N MET A 1 -8.50 9.36 3.76
CA MET A 1 -7.26 9.18 4.55
C MET A 1 -6.38 10.42 4.41
N ARG A 2 -5.84 11.00 5.50
CA ARG A 2 -5.14 12.32 5.49
C ARG A 2 -4.02 12.46 4.44
N TYR A 3 -3.22 11.40 4.22
CA TYR A 3 -2.08 11.45 3.30
C TYR A 3 -2.41 11.05 1.85
N CYS A 4 -3.55 10.37 1.67
CA CYS A 4 -4.01 9.87 0.39
C CYS A 4 -5.48 10.29 0.17
N PRO A 5 -5.76 11.57 -0.14
CA PRO A 5 -7.12 12.07 -0.29
C PRO A 5 -7.86 11.40 -1.46
N VAL A 6 -7.16 10.99 -2.51
CA VAL A 6 -7.73 10.30 -3.69
C VAL A 6 -8.46 8.99 -3.35
N LEU A 7 -8.17 8.39 -2.20
CA LEU A 7 -8.84 7.18 -1.73
C LEU A 7 -10.23 7.44 -1.15
N ALA A 8 -10.59 8.70 -0.87
CA ALA A 8 -11.90 9.05 -0.29
C ALA A 8 -13.05 8.92 -1.29
N THR A 9 -12.75 8.95 -2.59
CA THR A 9 -13.73 8.91 -3.69
C THR A 9 -13.48 7.72 -4.63
N GLY A 10 -12.59 6.81 -4.24
CA GLY A 10 -12.23 5.63 -5.04
C GLY A 10 -12.86 4.35 -4.49
N PRO A 11 -12.55 3.20 -5.10
CA PRO A 11 -12.96 1.89 -4.61
C PRO A 11 -12.54 1.65 -3.16
N GLU A 12 -13.42 1.04 -2.36
CA GLU A 12 -13.19 0.78 -0.94
C GLU A 12 -12.01 -0.18 -0.73
N GLU A 13 -11.77 -1.09 -1.68
CA GLU A 13 -10.67 -2.06 -1.68
C GLU A 13 -9.31 -1.35 -1.67
N ARG A 14 -9.17 -0.26 -2.44
CA ARG A 14 -7.95 0.54 -2.48
C ARG A 14 -7.72 1.25 -1.16
N LEU A 15 -8.78 1.75 -0.53
CA LEU A 15 -8.69 2.33 0.80
C LEU A 15 -8.28 1.26 1.81
N ALA A 16 -8.88 0.08 1.77
CA ALA A 16 -8.58 -1.04 2.66
C ALA A 16 -7.10 -1.47 2.57
N ALA A 17 -6.54 -1.61 1.37
CA ALA A 17 -5.13 -1.94 1.17
C ALA A 17 -4.18 -0.93 1.83
N ILE A 18 -4.41 0.37 1.61
CA ILE A 18 -3.52 1.41 2.14
C ILE A 18 -3.72 1.62 3.65
N VAL A 19 -4.92 1.34 4.17
CA VAL A 19 -5.18 1.29 5.61
C VAL A 19 -4.48 0.10 6.26
N ASP A 20 -4.55 -1.12 5.72
CA ASP A 20 -3.83 -2.29 6.26
C ASP A 20 -2.31 -2.07 6.29
N PHE A 21 -1.74 -1.53 5.20
CA PHE A 21 -0.35 -1.11 5.15
C PHE A 21 0.00 -0.17 6.31
N THR A 22 -0.86 0.82 6.55
CA THR A 22 -0.65 1.83 7.60
C THR A 22 -0.82 1.27 9.00
N LEU A 23 -1.72 0.31 9.20
CA LEU A 23 -1.86 -0.40 10.48
C LEU A 23 -0.63 -1.26 10.78
N ASN A 24 -0.05 -1.90 9.76
CA ASN A 24 1.13 -2.74 9.94
C ASN A 24 2.42 -1.94 10.18
N LEU A 25 2.60 -0.83 9.46
CA LEU A 25 3.88 -0.11 9.40
C LEU A 25 3.84 1.28 10.05
N GLY A 26 2.65 1.78 10.36
CA GLY A 26 2.43 3.08 10.96
C GLY A 26 2.30 4.22 9.93
N PRO A 27 1.59 5.31 10.30
CA PRO A 27 1.30 6.43 9.41
C PRO A 27 2.54 7.20 8.95
N GLY A 28 3.61 7.23 9.77
CA GLY A 28 4.86 7.90 9.42
C GLY A 28 5.56 7.28 8.21
N ARG A 29 5.53 5.94 8.09
CA ARG A 29 6.10 5.24 6.93
C ARG A 29 5.29 5.52 5.66
N LEU A 30 3.96 5.57 5.75
CA LEU A 30 3.14 5.98 4.61
C LEU A 30 3.47 7.43 4.20
N GLN A 31 3.49 8.36 5.15
CA GLN A 31 3.64 9.80 4.91
C GLN A 31 4.87 10.15 4.05
N THR A 32 6.00 9.48 4.27
CA THR A 32 7.27 9.76 3.58
C THR A 32 7.55 8.83 2.40
N SER A 33 6.70 7.82 2.16
CA SER A 33 6.93 6.80 1.14
C SER A 33 6.72 7.28 -0.31
N THR A 34 7.42 6.62 -1.23
CA THR A 34 7.08 6.66 -2.66
C THR A 34 5.71 6.05 -2.94
N LEU A 35 5.28 5.06 -2.15
CA LEU A 35 3.93 4.48 -2.20
C LEU A 35 2.85 5.57 -2.13
N ARG A 36 2.89 6.46 -1.14
CA ARG A 36 1.95 7.60 -1.01
C ARG A 36 1.92 8.44 -2.28
N ARG A 37 3.08 8.71 -2.88
CA ARG A 37 3.16 9.49 -4.13
C ARG A 37 2.47 8.75 -5.28
N ARG A 38 2.70 7.44 -5.44
CA ARG A 38 2.05 6.63 -6.49
C ARG A 38 0.55 6.52 -6.30
N VAL A 39 0.09 6.30 -5.05
CA VAL A 39 -1.32 6.31 -4.70
C VAL A 39 -1.97 7.64 -5.08
N ASN A 40 -1.36 8.78 -4.70
CA ASN A 40 -1.90 10.10 -5.04
C ASN A 40 -1.87 10.43 -6.54
N GLN A 41 -1.00 9.78 -7.30
CA GLN A 41 -0.98 9.85 -8.76
C GLN A 41 -1.98 8.88 -9.41
N GLN A 42 -2.67 8.06 -8.62
CA GLN A 42 -3.54 6.97 -9.06
C GLN A 42 -2.82 5.97 -9.98
N ASP A 43 -1.49 5.85 -9.82
CA ASP A 43 -0.65 4.89 -10.51
C ASP A 43 -0.63 3.59 -9.70
N TRP A 44 -1.68 2.77 -9.89
CA TRP A 44 -1.93 1.58 -9.09
C TRP A 44 -0.91 0.47 -9.37
N THR A 45 -0.43 0.37 -10.62
CA THR A 45 0.64 -0.56 -10.99
C THR A 45 1.93 -0.21 -10.25
N ALA A 46 2.37 1.05 -10.26
CA ALA A 46 3.56 1.46 -9.52
C ALA A 46 3.35 1.41 -8.00
N ALA A 47 2.14 1.70 -7.49
CA ALA A 47 1.82 1.55 -6.07
C ALA A 47 2.00 0.09 -5.62
N GLY A 48 1.56 -0.87 -6.43
CA GLY A 48 1.77 -2.29 -6.13
C GLY A 48 3.24 -2.70 -6.13
N GLN A 49 4.07 -2.14 -7.02
CA GLN A 49 5.52 -2.35 -6.99
C GLN A 49 6.15 -1.77 -5.72
N GLU A 50 5.71 -0.58 -5.27
CA GLU A 50 6.19 0.01 -4.03
C GLU A 50 5.81 -0.81 -2.79
N LEU A 51 4.64 -1.44 -2.75
CA LEU A 51 4.24 -2.35 -1.67
C LEU A 51 5.23 -3.51 -1.50
N ARG A 52 5.68 -4.14 -2.59
CA ARG A 52 6.62 -5.28 -2.57
C ARG A 52 7.98 -4.94 -1.94
N ARG A 53 8.32 -3.65 -1.79
CA ARG A 53 9.55 -3.22 -1.14
C ARG A 53 9.47 -3.31 0.39
N TRP A 54 8.27 -3.41 0.96
CA TRP A 54 8.01 -3.42 2.41
C TRP A 54 7.83 -4.85 2.95
N VAL A 55 8.80 -5.72 2.63
CA VAL A 55 8.78 -7.15 3.00
C VAL A 55 9.91 -7.56 3.94
N TYR A 56 10.77 -6.64 4.34
CA TYR A 56 11.96 -6.91 5.16
C TYR A 56 11.71 -6.66 6.64
N GLY A 57 12.25 -7.55 7.49
CA GLY A 57 12.38 -7.37 8.94
C GLY A 57 13.66 -8.02 9.43
N GLY A 58 14.41 -7.34 10.30
CA GLY A 58 15.73 -7.83 10.75
C GLY A 58 16.73 -8.07 9.61
N GLY A 59 16.64 -7.31 8.52
CA GLY A 59 17.52 -7.45 7.35
C GLY A 59 17.18 -8.62 6.40
N LYS A 60 16.09 -9.36 6.65
CA LYS A 60 15.67 -10.49 5.81
C LYS A 60 14.25 -10.29 5.29
N VAL A 61 13.96 -10.85 4.12
CA VAL A 61 12.57 -10.95 3.64
C VAL A 61 11.79 -11.86 4.57
N LEU A 62 10.63 -11.40 5.03
CA LEU A 62 9.73 -12.17 5.87
C LEU A 62 8.58 -12.71 5.00
N PRO A 63 8.39 -14.04 4.91
CA PRO A 63 7.32 -14.63 4.08
C PRO A 63 5.92 -14.09 4.42
N GLY A 64 5.64 -13.86 5.70
CA GLY A 64 4.37 -13.28 6.13
C GLY A 64 4.15 -11.84 5.64
N LEU A 65 5.21 -11.03 5.56
CA LEU A 65 5.10 -9.69 4.97
C LEU A 65 4.90 -9.77 3.46
N LEU A 66 5.63 -10.65 2.77
CA LEU A 66 5.44 -10.86 1.33
C LEU A 66 3.99 -11.24 1.01
N ALA A 67 3.44 -12.26 1.70
CA ALA A 67 2.06 -12.67 1.52
C ALA A 67 1.06 -11.53 1.79
N ARG A 68 1.30 -10.72 2.82
CA ARG A 68 0.48 -9.54 3.12
C ARG A 68 0.51 -8.50 2.00
N ARG A 69 1.69 -8.21 1.44
CA ARG A 69 1.81 -7.25 0.33
C ARG A 69 1.11 -7.75 -0.94
N GLU A 70 1.19 -9.04 -1.26
CA GLU A 70 0.44 -9.57 -2.43
C GLU A 70 -1.08 -9.45 -2.24
N ALA A 71 -1.60 -9.65 -1.02
CA ALA A 71 -3.02 -9.44 -0.72
C ALA A 71 -3.43 -7.97 -0.88
N GLU A 72 -2.67 -7.03 -0.33
CA GLU A 72 -2.91 -5.60 -0.52
C GLU A 72 -2.83 -5.17 -1.99
N ILE A 73 -1.89 -5.74 -2.77
CA ILE A 73 -1.75 -5.45 -4.20
C ILE A 73 -2.98 -5.94 -4.98
N SER A 74 -3.52 -7.10 -4.61
CA SER A 74 -4.73 -7.65 -5.24
C SER A 74 -5.93 -6.72 -5.05
N LEU A 75 -6.04 -6.07 -3.89
CA LEU A 75 -7.05 -5.05 -3.61
C LEU A 75 -6.81 -3.74 -4.38
N LEU A 76 -5.56 -3.41 -4.75
CA LEU A 76 -5.28 -2.24 -5.58
C LEU A 76 -5.73 -2.42 -7.05
N ASP A 77 -5.54 -3.64 -7.56
CA ASP A 77 -5.80 -4.02 -8.96
C ASP A 77 -7.23 -4.51 -9.21
N THR A 78 -8.13 -4.31 -8.25
CA THR A 78 -9.55 -4.66 -8.45
C THR A 78 -10.09 -3.85 -9.63
N LYS A 79 -10.47 -4.56 -10.70
CA LYS A 79 -11.13 -3.98 -11.87
C LYS A 79 -12.50 -3.49 -11.44
N VAL A 80 -12.69 -2.18 -11.50
CA VAL A 80 -14.01 -1.53 -11.51
C VAL A 80 -14.60 -1.70 -12.90
#